data_AF-A0A329RGT6-F1
#
_entry.id   AF-A0A329RGT6-F1
#
_cell.length_a   1.000
_cell.length_b   1.000
_cell.length_c   1.000
_cell.angle_alpha   90.00
_cell.angle_beta   90.00
_cell.angle_gamma   90.00
#
_symmetry.space_group_name_H-M   'P 1'
#
loop_
_entity.id
_entity.type
_entity.pdbx_description
1 polymer ?
#
loop_
_entity_poly.entity_id
_entity_poly.type
_entity_poly.pdbx_seq_one_letter_code
_entity_poly.pdbx_strand_id
1 'polypeptide(L)'
;MSDYTEILPPSRLKVQRIHQMHFTIHPFVPDAYKDDIIYAKPTPQQVDTAKATKQARRAHRVAMAITAKANQDRRGLEAAADARNSPSFTKARTETEKSPARAKKRKANELESAVV
;
A
#
# COMPACT_ATOMS: atom_id res chain seq x y z
N MET A 1 51.81 -14.70 -6.06
CA MET A 1 50.71 -13.92 -5.47
C MET A 1 49.45 -14.43 -6.14
N SER A 2 48.87 -15.46 -5.54
CA SER A 2 47.86 -16.30 -6.20
C SER A 2 46.47 -15.68 -6.03
N ASP A 3 45.90 -15.32 -7.17
CA ASP A 3 44.52 -14.97 -7.50
C ASP A 3 43.45 -15.26 -6.42
N TYR A 4 43.13 -14.24 -5.62
CA TYR A 4 41.96 -14.20 -4.71
C TYR A 4 40.70 -13.66 -5.38
N THR A 5 40.54 -13.81 -6.70
CA THR A 5 39.28 -13.47 -7.35
C THR A 5 38.35 -14.67 -7.28
N GLU A 6 37.60 -14.78 -6.19
CA GLU A 6 36.38 -15.59 -6.16
C GLU A 6 35.44 -15.08 -7.27
N ILE A 7 35.39 -15.79 -8.38
CA ILE A 7 34.46 -15.49 -9.48
C ILE A 7 33.08 -15.95 -9.00
N LEU A 8 32.31 -15.01 -8.47
CA LEU A 8 30.92 -15.25 -8.10
C LEU A 8 30.14 -15.64 -9.38
N PRO A 9 29.35 -16.71 -9.36
CA PRO A 9 28.53 -17.07 -10.50
C PRO A 9 27.62 -15.89 -10.87
N PRO A 10 27.37 -15.65 -12.17
CA PRO A 10 26.53 -14.56 -12.61
C PRO A 10 25.16 -14.69 -11.93
N SER A 11 24.74 -13.63 -11.25
CA SER A 11 23.46 -13.60 -10.55
C SER A 11 22.34 -13.91 -11.55
N ARG A 12 21.63 -15.02 -11.35
CA ARG A 12 20.48 -15.34 -12.19
C ARG A 12 19.46 -14.22 -12.04
N LEU A 13 19.13 -13.57 -13.16
CA LEU A 13 18.16 -12.48 -13.17
C LEU A 13 16.82 -12.98 -12.63
N LYS A 14 16.29 -12.27 -11.63
CA LYS A 14 14.95 -12.55 -11.10
C LYS A 14 13.92 -12.39 -12.22
N VAL A 15 12.90 -13.24 -12.22
CA VAL A 15 11.84 -13.28 -13.24
C VAL A 15 11.19 -11.91 -13.49
N GLN A 16 10.97 -11.13 -12.42
CA GLN A 16 10.45 -9.76 -12.54
C GLN A 16 11.39 -8.81 -13.28
N ARG A 17 12.71 -8.99 -13.11
CA ARG A 17 13.71 -8.18 -13.78
C ARG A 17 13.73 -8.53 -15.27
N ILE A 18 13.69 -9.81 -15.62
CA ILE A 18 13.60 -10.25 -17.03
C ILE A 18 12.35 -9.64 -17.69
N HIS A 19 11.19 -9.73 -17.03
CA HIS A 19 9.96 -9.10 -17.52
C HIS A 19 10.13 -7.57 -17.69
N GLN A 20 10.76 -6.88 -16.74
CA GLN A 20 10.99 -5.44 -16.83
C GLN A 20 11.94 -5.08 -17.98
N MET A 21 13.03 -5.81 -18.14
CA MET A 21 14.02 -5.55 -19.18
C MET A 21 13.37 -5.63 -20.57
N HIS A 22 12.62 -6.69 -20.85
CA HIS A 22 11.99 -6.87 -22.16
C HIS A 22 10.79 -5.94 -22.40
N PHE A 23 9.86 -5.77 -21.45
CA PHE A 23 8.62 -5.03 -21.74
C PHE A 23 8.70 -3.53 -21.47
N THR A 24 9.58 -3.09 -20.57
CA THR A 24 9.65 -1.68 -20.17
C THR A 24 10.88 -0.98 -20.72
N ILE A 25 12.02 -1.67 -20.75
CA ILE A 25 13.31 -1.02 -21.08
C ILE A 25 13.65 -1.22 -22.55
N HIS A 26 13.52 -2.43 -23.09
CA HIS A 26 13.91 -2.81 -24.45
C HIS A 26 13.41 -1.86 -25.57
N PRO A 27 12.17 -1.30 -25.53
CA PRO A 27 11.73 -0.35 -26.56
C PRO A 27 12.59 0.93 -26.65
N PHE A 28 13.29 1.29 -25.59
CA PHE A 28 14.11 2.50 -25.48
C PHE A 28 15.62 2.21 -25.58
N VAL A 29 15.99 0.97 -25.89
CA VAL A 29 17.39 0.56 -26.04
C VAL A 29 17.87 0.91 -27.46
N PRO A 30 19.05 1.49 -27.63
CA PRO A 30 19.63 1.72 -28.96
C PRO A 30 19.78 0.41 -29.75
N ASP A 31 19.64 0.48 -31.06
CA ASP A 31 19.65 -0.71 -31.93
C ASP A 31 20.91 -1.58 -31.76
N ALA A 32 22.06 -0.97 -31.49
CA ALA A 32 23.33 -1.66 -31.22
C ALA A 32 23.28 -2.64 -30.03
N TYR A 33 22.30 -2.51 -29.13
CA TYR A 33 22.17 -3.32 -27.91
C TYR A 33 20.84 -4.07 -27.82
N LYS A 34 19.96 -3.98 -28.82
CA LYS A 34 18.64 -4.62 -28.76
C LYS A 34 18.75 -6.14 -28.68
N ASP A 35 19.74 -6.73 -29.34
CA ASP A 35 19.93 -8.17 -29.40
C ASP A 35 20.71 -8.75 -28.20
N ASP A 36 21.01 -7.94 -27.18
CA ASP A 36 21.65 -8.42 -25.96
C ASP A 36 20.73 -9.39 -25.18
N ILE A 37 21.35 -10.44 -24.63
CA ILE A 37 20.70 -11.47 -23.80
C ILE A 37 19.90 -10.88 -22.64
N ILE A 38 20.27 -9.70 -22.14
CA ILE A 38 19.57 -9.03 -21.04
C ILE A 38 18.16 -8.56 -21.43
N TYR A 39 17.90 -8.36 -22.73
CA TYR A 39 16.61 -7.96 -23.27
C TYR A 39 15.86 -9.10 -23.95
N ALA A 40 16.36 -10.34 -23.85
CA ALA A 40 15.71 -11.50 -24.45
C ALA A 40 14.25 -11.65 -24.01
N LYS A 41 13.42 -12.11 -24.94
CA LYS A 41 11.99 -12.31 -24.70
C LYS A 41 11.76 -13.32 -23.58
N PRO A 42 11.03 -12.95 -22.50
CA PRO A 42 10.74 -13.86 -21.40
C PRO A 42 9.81 -14.99 -21.84
N THR A 43 9.95 -16.15 -21.20
CA THR A 43 9.03 -17.27 -21.43
C THR A 43 7.64 -16.97 -20.86
N PRO A 44 6.56 -17.59 -21.38
CA PRO A 44 5.21 -17.37 -20.85
C PRO A 44 5.10 -17.59 -19.34
N GLN A 45 5.73 -18.66 -18.83
CA GLN A 45 5.74 -18.99 -17.40
C GLN A 45 6.44 -17.92 -16.56
N GLN A 46 7.51 -17.31 -17.09
CA GLN A 46 8.20 -16.19 -16.45
C GLN A 46 7.30 -14.96 -16.39
N VAL A 47 6.54 -14.68 -17.45
CA VAL A 47 5.59 -13.56 -17.48
C VAL A 47 4.52 -13.72 -16.41
N ASP A 48 3.92 -14.90 -16.29
CA ASP A 48 2.86 -15.16 -15.32
C ASP A 48 3.39 -15.09 -13.89
N THR A 49 4.57 -15.67 -13.64
CA THR A 49 5.23 -15.59 -12.34
C THR A 49 5.56 -14.15 -11.95
N ALA A 50 6.02 -13.32 -12.89
CA ALA A 50 6.29 -11.90 -12.65
C ALA A 50 5.01 -11.14 -12.23
N LYS A 51 3.90 -11.38 -12.94
CA LYS A 51 2.58 -10.80 -12.64
C LYS A 51 2.08 -11.23 -11.27
N ALA A 52 2.08 -12.54 -10.99
CA ALA A 52 1.65 -13.09 -9.71
C ALA A 52 2.46 -12.51 -8.55
N THR A 53 3.79 -12.43 -8.68
CA THR A 53 4.64 -11.85 -7.63
C THR A 53 4.37 -10.35 -7.45
N LYS A 54 4.11 -9.60 -8.52
CA LYS A 54 3.74 -8.18 -8.45
C LYS A 54 2.40 -8.00 -7.72
N GLN A 55 1.42 -8.85 -8.01
CA GLN A 55 0.13 -8.87 -7.35
C GLN A 55 0.25 -9.21 -5.86
N ALA A 56 1.01 -10.24 -5.50
CA ALA A 56 1.25 -10.62 -4.12
C ALA A 56 1.86 -9.48 -3.29
N ARG A 57 2.85 -8.77 -3.85
CA ARG A 57 3.43 -7.58 -3.20
C ARG A 57 2.42 -6.46 -3.01
N ARG A 58 1.53 -6.24 -3.99
CA ARG A 58 0.47 -5.23 -3.88
C ARG A 58 -0.53 -5.62 -2.79
N ALA A 59 -0.96 -6.87 -2.75
CA ALA A 59 -1.85 -7.40 -1.72
C ALA A 59 -1.24 -7.22 -0.31
N HIS A 60 0.04 -7.55 -0.14
CA HIS A 60 0.76 -7.33 1.10
C HIS A 60 0.77 -5.85 1.52
N ARG A 61 1.06 -4.92 0.60
CA ARG A 61 1.02 -3.47 0.90
C ARG A 61 -0.38 -3.01 1.30
N VAL A 62 -1.42 -3.51 0.64
CA VAL A 62 -2.81 -3.17 0.97
C VAL A 62 -3.16 -3.70 2.36
N ALA A 63 -2.83 -4.95 2.67
CA ALA A 63 -3.04 -5.52 3.99
C ALA A 63 -2.35 -4.68 5.09
N MET A 64 -1.09 -4.32 4.87
CA MET A 64 -0.34 -3.45 5.79
C MET A 64 -0.97 -2.06 5.92
N ALA A 65 -1.47 -1.46 4.84
CA ALA A 65 -2.16 -0.18 4.90
C ALA A 65 -3.47 -0.26 5.70
N ILE A 66 -4.23 -1.35 5.56
CA ILE A 66 -5.45 -1.61 6.33
C ILE A 66 -5.10 -1.75 7.82
N THR A 67 -4.11 -2.56 8.16
CA THR A 67 -3.65 -2.74 9.54
C THR A 67 -3.15 -1.43 10.14
N ALA A 68 -2.36 -0.66 9.38
CA ALA A 68 -1.86 0.64 9.83
C ALA A 68 -3.00 1.62 10.10
N LYS A 69 -4.01 1.66 9.22
CA LYS A 69 -5.20 2.49 9.40
C LYS A 69 -6.00 2.09 10.63
N ALA A 70 -6.27 0.80 10.83
CA ALA A 70 -6.96 0.31 12.02
C ALA A 70 -6.22 0.67 13.31
N ASN A 71 -4.89 0.60 13.30
CA ASN A 71 -4.06 1.02 14.43
C ASN A 71 -4.14 2.54 14.68
N GLN A 72 -4.16 3.35 13.63
CA GLN A 72 -4.33 4.80 13.72
C GLN A 72 -5.71 5.18 14.27
N ASP A 73 -6.77 4.54 13.78
CA ASP A 73 -8.14 4.78 14.23
C ASP A 73 -8.30 4.43 15.72
N ARG A 74 -7.72 3.30 16.16
CA ARG A 74 -7.68 2.92 17.59
C ARG A 74 -6.95 3.96 18.43
N ARG A 75 -5.77 4.43 18.00
CA ARG A 75 -5.05 5.50 18.70
C ARG A 75 -5.84 6.80 18.77
N GLY A 76 -6.56 7.15 17.71
CA GLY A 76 -7.41 8.34 17.68
C GLY A 76 -8.56 8.26 18.70
N LEU A 77 -9.15 7.08 18.89
CA LEU A 77 -10.19 6.84 19.89
C LEU A 77 -9.63 6.86 21.32
N GLU A 78 -8.49 6.21 21.57
CA GLU A 78 -7.82 6.21 22.88
C GLU A 78 -7.41 7.65 23.27
N ALA A 79 -6.78 8.41 22.36
CA ALA A 79 -6.42 9.80 22.61
C ALA A 79 -7.65 10.70 22.87
N ALA A 80 -8.76 10.47 22.16
CA ALA A 80 -10.00 11.21 22.39
C ALA A 80 -10.66 10.84 23.74
N ALA A 81 -10.55 9.59 24.17
CA ALA A 81 -11.02 9.14 25.49
C ALA A 81 -10.16 9.75 26.61
N ASP A 82 -8.84 9.74 26.46
CA ASP A 82 -7.91 10.35 27.43
C ASP A 82 -8.13 11.86 27.54
N ALA A 83 -8.35 12.56 26.42
CA ALA A 83 -8.68 13.98 26.42
C ALA A 83 -10.01 14.25 27.17
N ARG A 84 -11.03 13.41 27.00
CA ARG A 84 -12.32 13.53 27.71
C ARG A 84 -12.21 13.25 29.21
N ASN A 85 -11.30 12.36 29.61
CA ASN A 85 -11.06 12.00 31.00
C ASN A 85 -10.01 12.91 31.67
N SER A 86 -9.43 13.86 30.94
CA SER A 86 -8.48 14.81 31.50
C SER A 86 -9.14 15.73 32.54
N PRO A 87 -8.42 16.10 33.62
CA PRO A 87 -8.97 16.93 34.69
C PRO A 87 -9.38 18.34 34.23
N SER A 88 -8.92 18.81 33.08
CA SER A 88 -9.37 20.08 32.47
C SER A 88 -10.73 19.96 31.79
N PHE A 89 -11.02 18.83 31.13
CA PHE A 89 -12.30 18.59 30.46
C PHE A 89 -13.42 18.20 31.44
N THR A 90 -13.09 17.46 32.49
CA THR A 90 -14.06 17.07 33.53
C THR A 90 -14.49 18.24 34.41
N LYS A 91 -13.55 19.14 34.79
CA LYS A 91 -13.88 20.39 35.50
C LYS A 91 -14.82 21.31 34.71
N ALA A 92 -14.54 21.48 33.42
CA ALA A 92 -15.42 22.25 32.54
C ALA A 92 -16.85 21.68 32.49
N ARG A 93 -17.01 20.35 32.59
CA ARG A 93 -18.33 19.70 32.60
C ARG A 93 -19.07 19.86 33.94
N THR A 94 -18.35 19.80 35.06
CA THR A 94 -18.95 19.98 36.40
C THR A 94 -19.29 21.43 36.70
N GLU A 95 -18.60 22.40 36.10
CA GLU A 95 -18.93 23.82 36.19
C GLU A 95 -20.13 24.22 35.31
N THR A 96 -20.47 23.40 34.30
CA THR A 96 -21.59 23.64 33.37
C THR A 96 -22.78 22.69 33.59
N GLU A 97 -23.21 22.43 34.83
CA GLU A 97 -24.49 21.76 35.13
C GLU A 97 -25.74 22.59 34.75
N LYS A 98 -25.74 23.21 33.56
CA LYS A 98 -26.94 23.52 32.77
C LYS A 98 -26.81 22.81 31.42
N SER A 99 -27.49 21.67 31.37
CA SER A 99 -27.79 20.82 30.19
C SER A 99 -27.73 21.54 28.83
N PRO A 100 -26.98 21.04 27.83
CA PRO A 100 -27.33 21.26 26.45
C PRO A 100 -28.27 20.12 26.02
N ALA A 101 -29.54 20.46 25.86
CA ALA A 101 -30.52 19.61 25.22
C ALA A 101 -29.98 19.09 23.87
N ARG A 102 -29.86 17.76 23.79
CA ARG A 102 -30.01 16.90 22.61
C ARG A 102 -30.29 17.64 21.29
N ALA A 103 -29.25 18.04 20.56
CA ALA A 103 -29.37 18.41 19.16
C ALA A 103 -29.52 17.15 18.29
N LYS A 104 -30.72 16.56 18.29
CA LYS A 104 -31.16 15.65 17.23
C LYS A 104 -31.36 16.50 15.96
N LYS A 105 -30.44 16.43 15.01
CA LYS A 105 -30.78 16.58 13.58
C LYS A 105 -30.34 15.34 12.84
N ARG A 106 -31.24 14.35 12.82
CA ARG A 106 -31.29 13.38 11.73
C ARG A 106 -31.72 14.16 10.49
N LYS A 107 -30.88 14.25 9.46
CA LYS A 107 -31.38 14.55 8.11
C LYS A 107 -31.80 13.20 7.53
N ALA A 108 -33.09 12.91 7.59
CA ALA A 108 -33.67 11.76 6.94
C ALA A 108 -33.63 11.97 5.42
N ASN A 109 -33.11 10.96 4.75
CA ASN A 109 -33.52 10.40 3.47
C ASN A 109 -34.58 11.20 2.67
N GLU A 110 -34.22 11.66 1.48
CA GLU A 110 -35.17 11.99 0.40
C GLU A 110 -34.82 11.09 -0.80
N LEU A 111 -35.80 10.25 -1.15
CA LEU A 111 -36.06 9.68 -2.47
C LEU A 111 -35.24 8.44 -2.90
N GLU A 112 -35.84 7.29 -2.57
CA GLU A 112 -35.90 6.15 -3.48
C GLU A 112 -36.47 6.54 -4.86
N SER A 113 -36.16 5.73 -5.87
CA SER A 113 -36.69 5.67 -7.24
C SER A 113 -35.93 6.46 -8.33
N ALA A 114 -34.98 5.76 -8.96
CA ALA A 114 -34.84 5.73 -10.42
C ALA A 114 -34.16 4.41 -10.79
N VAL A 115 -34.95 3.34 -10.86
CA VAL A 115 -34.71 2.23 -11.78
C VAL A 115 -35.19 2.72 -13.14
N VAL A 116 -34.27 2.86 -14.11
CA VAL A 116 -34.33 2.31 -15.48
C VAL A 116 -32.89 2.12 -15.95
#